data_AF-A0A9N9ZIZ7-F1
#
_entry.id   AF-A0A9N9ZIZ7-F1
#
_cell.length_a   1.000
_cell.length_b   1.000
_cell.length_c   1.000
_cell.angle_alpha   90.00
_cell.angle_beta   90.00
_cell.angle_gamma   90.00
#
_symmetry.space_group_name_H-M   'P 1'
#
loop_
_entity.id
_entity.type
_entity.pdbx_description
1 polymer ?
#
loop_
_entity_poly.entity_id
_entity_poly.type
_entity_poly.pdbx_seq_one_letter_code
_entity_poly.pdbx_strand_id
1 'polypeptide(L)'
;MRVNFSTVVALLTSAAPAVHAHYFFDVLVIDGVESKHIEYVRENTREIKYMPTKFKNTFDNLTPLSTDFRCNLGATSGSATDVAQVAPGTQLALKLAVGATMQHPGPAFVYMSKAPGDVKEYAGDGDWFKIHQEGLCSDGELTSTAWCTWDKDRISFQIPTDTPAGQYLVRAEHVGLHGAHAGEAEFFYACGQIEVTGNGAGVPGPLVQFPGAYQPEDASWNFGVYGTDRDFPMPEPAVWTGGGSSAGSSTTQPTPATTAPVSSETPVASGTSVTETPVSSQTPIAGGNDTGKPSKCSAKKHRRRAHVH
;
A
#
# COMPACT_ATOMS: atom_id res chain seq x y z
N MET A 1 -30.44 16.25 -71.82
CA MET A 1 -30.07 15.96 -70.42
C MET A 1 -28.93 14.95 -70.40
N ARG A 2 -27.87 15.21 -69.64
CA ARG A 2 -26.88 14.21 -69.21
C ARG A 2 -26.69 14.43 -67.70
N VAL A 3 -26.88 13.38 -66.91
CA VAL A 3 -26.82 13.44 -65.44
C VAL A 3 -25.48 12.82 -65.01
N ASN A 4 -24.72 13.55 -64.20
CA ASN A 4 -23.49 13.03 -63.58
C ASN A 4 -23.83 12.09 -62.43
N PHE A 5 -23.04 11.03 -62.27
CA PHE A 5 -22.85 10.36 -60.99
C PHE A 5 -21.35 10.09 -60.77
N SER A 6 -20.69 10.99 -60.04
CA SER A 6 -19.38 10.72 -59.45
C SER A 6 -19.58 9.97 -58.14
N THR A 7 -19.25 8.68 -58.12
CA THR A 7 -19.36 7.83 -56.93
C THR A 7 -18.28 8.21 -55.92
N VAL A 8 -18.66 8.92 -54.85
CA VAL A 8 -17.80 9.12 -53.68
C VAL A 8 -17.90 7.89 -52.79
N VAL A 9 -16.83 7.11 -52.69
CA VAL A 9 -16.72 6.00 -51.73
C VAL A 9 -16.23 6.55 -50.41
N ALA A 10 -17.12 6.65 -49.41
CA ALA A 10 -16.75 6.99 -48.05
C ALA A 10 -16.22 5.75 -47.31
N LEU A 11 -14.92 5.69 -47.04
CA LEU A 11 -14.39 4.74 -46.06
C LEU A 11 -14.77 5.21 -44.65
N LEU A 12 -15.69 4.50 -44.00
CA LEU A 12 -15.81 4.56 -42.54
C LEU A 12 -14.71 3.70 -41.93
N THR A 13 -13.63 4.33 -41.47
CA THR A 13 -12.66 3.68 -40.58
C THR A 13 -13.28 3.56 -39.19
N SER A 14 -13.85 2.40 -38.89
CA SER A 14 -14.32 2.05 -37.55
C SER A 14 -13.12 1.91 -36.60
N ALA A 15 -12.75 3.00 -35.93
CA ALA A 15 -11.83 2.97 -34.80
C ALA A 15 -12.52 2.24 -33.63
N ALA A 16 -12.19 0.97 -33.42
CA ALA A 16 -12.58 0.29 -32.20
C ALA A 16 -11.90 0.99 -31.01
N PRO A 17 -12.61 1.29 -29.91
CA PRO A 17 -11.97 1.81 -28.72
C PRO A 17 -11.00 0.76 -28.19
N ALA A 18 -9.71 1.12 -28.11
CA ALA A 18 -8.74 0.32 -27.39
C ALA A 18 -9.04 0.46 -25.90
N VAL A 19 -9.81 -0.49 -25.34
CA VAL A 19 -10.06 -0.56 -23.89
C VAL A 19 -8.76 -0.98 -23.22
N HIS A 20 -7.95 0.02 -22.87
CA HIS A 20 -6.71 -0.20 -22.16
C HIS A 20 -7.02 -0.40 -20.67
N ALA A 21 -6.97 -1.66 -20.22
CA ALA A 21 -7.40 -1.99 -18.85
C ALA A 21 -6.43 -1.47 -17.77
N HIS A 22 -5.13 -1.37 -18.07
CA HIS A 22 -4.15 -0.75 -17.19
C HIS A 22 -4.15 0.79 -17.32
N TYR A 23 -3.86 1.50 -16.24
CA TYR A 23 -3.89 2.97 -16.14
C TYR A 23 -2.88 3.49 -15.11
N PHE A 24 -2.72 4.81 -15.00
CA PHE A 24 -1.89 5.45 -13.96
C PHE A 24 -2.52 6.77 -13.51
N PHE A 25 -2.16 7.25 -12.33
CA PHE A 25 -2.60 8.54 -11.79
C PHE A 25 -1.58 9.64 -12.13
N ASP A 26 -2.05 10.82 -12.53
CA ASP A 26 -1.21 11.94 -12.95
C ASP A 26 -1.76 13.34 -12.60
N VAL A 27 -3.01 13.43 -12.14
CA VAL A 27 -3.67 14.70 -11.80
C VAL A 27 -4.13 14.68 -10.34
N LEU A 28 -3.81 15.75 -9.60
CA LEU A 28 -4.38 16.03 -8.30
C LEU A 28 -5.61 16.92 -8.49
N VAL A 29 -6.71 16.56 -7.85
CA VAL A 29 -7.94 17.36 -7.85
C VAL A 29 -8.10 17.97 -6.46
N ILE A 30 -8.29 19.29 -6.40
CA ILE A 30 -8.40 20.05 -5.14
C ILE A 30 -9.75 20.78 -5.13
N ASP A 31 -10.63 20.43 -4.20
CA ASP A 31 -12.00 20.95 -4.07
C ASP A 31 -12.77 20.98 -5.42
N GLY A 32 -12.57 19.93 -6.22
CA GLY A 32 -13.19 19.74 -7.54
C GLY A 32 -12.42 20.34 -8.74
N VAL A 33 -11.36 21.11 -8.51
CA VAL A 33 -10.52 21.69 -9.56
C VAL A 33 -9.37 20.74 -9.91
N GLU A 34 -9.26 20.35 -11.18
CA GLU A 34 -8.18 19.47 -11.67
C GLU A 34 -6.88 20.26 -11.90
N SER A 35 -5.75 19.78 -11.37
CA SER A 35 -4.41 20.32 -11.64
C SER A 35 -3.98 20.03 -13.08
N LYS A 36 -2.86 20.62 -13.53
CA LYS A 36 -2.18 20.11 -14.73
C LYS A 36 -1.63 18.71 -14.45
N HIS A 37 -1.40 17.96 -15.54
CA HIS A 37 -0.62 16.73 -15.56
C HIS A 37 0.70 16.91 -14.79
N ILE A 38 0.97 16.00 -13.85
CA ILE A 38 2.16 15.92 -12.98
C ILE A 38 2.55 17.18 -12.20
N GLU A 39 1.67 18.19 -12.09
CA GLU A 39 1.93 19.43 -11.36
C GLU A 39 2.19 19.17 -9.87
N TYR A 40 1.32 18.35 -9.26
CA TYR A 40 1.42 17.95 -7.85
C TYR A 40 1.59 16.44 -7.66
N VAL A 41 1.64 15.66 -8.74
CA VAL A 41 1.79 14.19 -8.73
C VAL A 41 3.16 13.83 -9.29
N ARG A 42 3.91 12.99 -8.57
CA ARG A 42 5.24 12.56 -8.98
C ARG A 42 5.16 11.67 -10.23
N GLU A 43 5.98 12.00 -11.22
CA GLU A 43 6.05 11.24 -12.47
C GLU A 43 6.88 9.95 -12.28
N ASN A 44 6.36 8.82 -12.79
CA ASN A 44 7.10 7.57 -12.85
C ASN A 44 7.92 7.45 -14.15
N THR A 45 9.07 6.77 -14.08
CA THR A 45 10.04 6.63 -15.17
C THR A 45 9.87 5.35 -15.99
N ARG A 46 8.75 4.63 -15.84
CA ARG A 46 8.49 3.38 -16.58
C ARG A 46 8.42 3.64 -18.08
N GLU A 47 9.04 2.77 -18.87
CA GLU A 47 8.91 2.79 -20.34
C GLU A 47 7.44 2.71 -20.78
N ILE A 48 6.66 1.91 -20.04
CA ILE A 48 5.21 1.79 -20.21
C ILE A 48 4.52 2.22 -18.90
N LYS A 49 4.24 3.53 -18.79
CA LYS A 49 3.75 4.23 -17.58
C LYS A 49 2.55 3.62 -16.87
N TYR A 50 1.68 2.93 -17.61
CA TYR A 50 0.45 2.32 -17.08
C TYR A 50 0.63 0.91 -16.53
N MET A 51 1.79 0.26 -16.69
CA MET A 51 1.94 -1.14 -16.26
C MET A 51 1.88 -1.27 -14.71
N PRO A 52 1.12 -2.25 -14.18
CA PRO A 52 1.00 -2.47 -12.75
C PRO A 52 2.30 -3.01 -12.15
N THR A 53 2.47 -2.76 -10.85
CA THR A 53 3.38 -3.56 -10.01
C THR A 53 2.68 -4.87 -9.62
N LYS A 54 3.44 -5.97 -9.50
CA LYS A 54 2.93 -7.30 -9.07
C LYS A 54 3.95 -7.99 -8.15
N PHE A 55 3.53 -8.98 -7.37
CA PHE A 55 4.48 -9.81 -6.59
C PHE A 55 5.29 -10.80 -7.46
N LYS A 56 4.71 -11.26 -8.57
CA LYS A 56 5.34 -12.15 -9.56
C LYS A 56 4.91 -11.78 -10.97
N ASN A 57 5.55 -12.36 -11.99
CA ASN A 57 5.31 -12.05 -13.41
C ASN A 57 5.35 -10.53 -13.67
N THR A 58 6.33 -9.87 -13.05
CA THR A 58 6.53 -8.43 -13.08
C THR A 58 6.94 -7.94 -14.46
N PHE A 59 6.46 -6.75 -14.86
CA PHE A 59 6.85 -6.13 -16.12
C PHE A 59 8.31 -5.64 -16.12
N ASP A 60 8.72 -4.97 -15.04
CA ASP A 60 9.98 -4.22 -14.93
C ASP A 60 10.80 -4.59 -13.69
N ASN A 61 10.61 -5.81 -13.16
CA ASN A 61 11.15 -6.30 -11.89
C ASN A 61 10.71 -5.50 -10.65
N LEU A 62 9.74 -4.59 -10.75
CA LEU A 62 9.18 -3.90 -9.59
C LEU A 62 8.16 -4.78 -8.87
N THR A 63 8.30 -4.91 -7.54
CA THR A 63 7.39 -5.66 -6.65
C THR A 63 6.92 -4.79 -5.48
N PRO A 64 5.88 -5.18 -4.73
CA PRO A 64 5.52 -4.51 -3.49
C PRO A 64 6.59 -4.53 -2.38
N LEU A 65 7.63 -5.37 -2.55
CA LEU A 65 8.79 -5.45 -1.65
C LEU A 65 9.94 -4.51 -2.05
N SER A 66 9.82 -3.83 -3.20
CA SER A 66 10.82 -2.89 -3.71
C SER A 66 10.67 -1.49 -3.09
N THR A 67 11.77 -0.73 -2.97
CA THR A 67 11.75 0.66 -2.46
C THR A 67 10.80 1.57 -3.22
N ASP A 68 10.75 1.41 -4.54
CA ASP A 68 9.96 2.22 -5.45
C ASP A 68 8.45 1.92 -5.35
N PHE A 69 8.04 0.90 -4.58
CA PHE A 69 6.62 0.64 -4.29
C PHE A 69 5.94 1.75 -3.47
N ARG A 70 6.73 2.64 -2.86
CA ARG A 70 6.23 3.86 -2.21
C ARG A 70 5.43 4.73 -3.20
N CYS A 71 6.06 5.11 -4.31
CA CYS A 71 5.56 6.17 -5.19
C CYS A 71 5.57 5.85 -6.68
N ASN A 72 5.96 4.63 -7.07
CA ASN A 72 6.13 4.08 -8.43
C ASN A 72 7.58 4.24 -8.94
N LEU A 73 7.96 3.51 -10.00
CA LEU A 73 9.36 3.42 -10.48
C LEU A 73 9.96 4.81 -10.72
N GLY A 74 11.11 5.09 -10.10
CA GLY A 74 11.82 6.36 -10.23
C GLY A 74 11.17 7.59 -9.57
N ALA A 75 9.95 7.47 -9.02
CA ALA A 75 9.21 8.57 -8.38
C ALA A 75 9.63 8.82 -6.91
N THR A 76 10.87 8.46 -6.57
CA THR A 76 11.43 8.60 -5.22
C THR A 76 11.91 10.02 -4.90
N SER A 77 12.31 10.81 -5.90
CA SER A 77 12.51 12.26 -5.76
C SER A 77 11.24 13.04 -6.09
N GLY A 78 11.01 14.16 -5.40
CA GLY A 78 9.93 15.11 -5.65
C GLY A 78 10.38 16.44 -6.25
N SER A 79 11.68 16.56 -6.60
CA SER A 79 12.32 17.81 -7.02
C SER A 79 11.64 18.51 -8.22
N ALA A 80 11.13 17.73 -9.18
CA ALA A 80 10.43 18.22 -10.37
C ALA A 80 8.91 18.42 -10.18
N THR A 81 8.35 18.05 -9.03
CA THR A 81 6.92 18.15 -8.72
C THR A 81 6.68 19.29 -7.74
N ASP A 82 5.61 20.06 -7.90
CA ASP A 82 5.25 21.14 -6.96
C ASP A 82 4.49 20.62 -5.75
N VAL A 83 4.17 21.51 -4.81
CA VAL A 83 3.53 21.18 -3.53
C VAL A 83 2.22 21.96 -3.43
N ALA A 84 1.10 21.25 -3.34
CA ALA A 84 -0.22 21.86 -3.23
C ALA A 84 -0.50 22.29 -1.79
N GLN A 85 -0.78 23.57 -1.57
CA GLN A 85 -1.23 24.08 -0.27
C GLN A 85 -2.71 23.68 -0.05
N VAL A 86 -3.00 22.97 1.04
CA VAL A 86 -4.36 22.51 1.40
C VAL A 86 -4.67 22.78 2.86
N ALA A 87 -5.96 22.82 3.21
CA ALA A 87 -6.39 22.87 4.60
C ALA A 87 -6.83 21.46 5.09
N PRO A 88 -6.79 21.18 6.40
CA PRO A 88 -7.51 20.04 6.95
C PRO A 88 -9.00 20.13 6.59
N GLY A 89 -9.60 19.02 6.15
CA GLY A 89 -10.97 18.98 5.63
C GLY A 89 -11.11 19.27 4.12
N THR A 90 -10.06 19.72 3.42
CA THR A 90 -10.07 19.86 1.95
C THR A 90 -10.40 18.52 1.28
N GLN A 91 -11.27 18.55 0.26
CA GLN A 91 -11.60 17.38 -0.55
C GLN A 91 -10.58 17.24 -1.68
N LEU A 92 -9.86 16.11 -1.69
CA LEU A 92 -8.90 15.79 -2.74
C LEU A 92 -9.38 14.61 -3.58
N ALA A 93 -8.74 14.42 -4.74
CA ALA A 93 -8.72 13.15 -5.45
C ALA A 93 -7.42 12.98 -6.23
N LEU A 94 -6.93 11.75 -6.37
CA LEU A 94 -5.96 11.42 -7.43
C LEU A 94 -6.73 10.83 -8.61
N LYS A 95 -6.58 11.47 -9.77
CA LYS A 95 -7.29 11.13 -11.02
C LYS A 95 -6.38 10.39 -11.99
N LEU A 96 -6.99 9.47 -12.74
CA LEU A 96 -6.35 8.70 -13.79
C LEU A 96 -6.05 9.56 -15.03
N ALA A 97 -4.91 9.26 -15.63
CA ALA A 97 -4.43 9.86 -16.85
C ALA A 97 -5.31 9.54 -18.06
N VAL A 98 -5.15 10.33 -19.12
CA VAL A 98 -5.67 10.09 -20.49
C VAL A 98 -7.17 9.77 -20.59
N GLY A 99 -7.97 10.14 -19.58
CA GLY A 99 -9.41 9.88 -19.55
C GLY A 99 -9.78 8.42 -19.26
N ALA A 100 -8.88 7.64 -18.65
CA ALA A 100 -9.17 6.27 -18.25
C ALA A 100 -10.13 6.20 -17.05
N THR A 101 -10.85 5.08 -16.92
CA THR A 101 -11.60 4.71 -15.71
C THR A 101 -11.11 3.37 -15.17
N MET A 102 -11.35 3.10 -13.89
CA MET A 102 -10.94 1.86 -13.25
C MET A 102 -11.82 0.68 -13.72
N GLN A 103 -11.31 -0.07 -14.69
CA GLN A 103 -11.95 -1.26 -15.32
C GLN A 103 -11.41 -2.59 -14.79
N HIS A 104 -10.79 -2.59 -13.60
CA HIS A 104 -10.43 -3.81 -12.89
C HIS A 104 -11.24 -3.90 -11.58
N PRO A 105 -11.74 -5.09 -11.19
CA PRO A 105 -12.37 -5.27 -9.89
C PRO A 105 -11.32 -5.13 -8.79
N GLY A 106 -11.55 -4.28 -7.78
CA GLY A 106 -10.53 -4.04 -6.77
C GLY A 106 -10.83 -2.95 -5.73
N PRO A 107 -10.18 -2.99 -4.56
CA PRO A 107 -10.25 -1.93 -3.57
C PRO A 107 -9.35 -0.75 -3.97
N ALA A 108 -9.63 0.42 -3.38
CA ALA A 108 -8.73 1.57 -3.42
C ALA A 108 -8.34 2.00 -2.01
N PHE A 109 -7.15 2.57 -1.87
CA PHE A 109 -6.60 3.05 -0.61
C PHE A 109 -5.93 4.40 -0.79
N VAL A 110 -5.94 5.24 0.25
CA VAL A 110 -5.12 6.45 0.30
C VAL A 110 -4.35 6.49 1.60
N TYR A 111 -3.05 6.70 1.49
CA TYR A 111 -2.12 6.82 2.60
C TYR A 111 -1.45 8.20 2.58
N MET A 112 -1.12 8.71 3.76
CA MET A 112 -0.29 9.90 3.93
C MET A 112 0.99 9.55 4.69
N SER A 113 2.09 10.21 4.35
CA SER A 113 3.33 10.16 5.12
C SER A 113 3.92 11.55 5.24
N LYS A 114 4.29 11.94 6.47
CA LYS A 114 4.81 13.27 6.77
C LYS A 114 6.28 13.36 6.40
N ALA A 115 6.64 14.36 5.59
CA ALA A 115 8.03 14.65 5.33
C ALA A 115 8.72 15.17 6.60
N PRO A 116 9.95 14.73 6.91
CA PRO A 116 10.74 15.28 8.03
C PRO A 116 11.29 16.69 7.74
N GLY A 117 11.12 17.18 6.52
CA GLY A 117 11.55 18.48 6.00
C GLY A 117 10.81 18.80 4.70
N ASP A 118 11.52 19.30 3.69
CA ASP A 118 10.94 19.54 2.35
C ASP A 118 10.52 18.20 1.70
N VAL A 119 9.26 18.12 1.27
CA VAL A 119 8.72 16.92 0.60
C VAL A 119 9.36 16.67 -0.77
N LYS A 120 9.94 17.68 -1.42
CA LYS A 120 10.66 17.51 -2.69
C LYS A 120 11.91 16.63 -2.54
N GLU A 121 12.53 16.63 -1.36
CA GLU A 121 13.69 15.81 -1.01
C GLU A 121 13.31 14.51 -0.26
N TYR A 122 12.04 14.34 0.11
CA TYR A 122 11.58 13.19 0.90
C TYR A 122 11.33 11.94 0.03
N ALA A 123 11.96 10.82 0.37
CA ALA A 123 11.85 9.56 -0.39
C ALA A 123 10.65 8.68 0.01
N GLY A 124 9.81 9.10 0.95
CA GLY A 124 8.70 8.30 1.48
C GLY A 124 9.15 7.15 2.38
N ASP A 125 10.35 7.25 2.96
CA ASP A 125 11.02 6.22 3.77
C ASP A 125 10.68 6.22 5.25
N GLY A 126 9.85 7.16 5.71
CA GLY A 126 9.25 7.17 7.03
C GLY A 126 7.88 6.47 7.08
N ASP A 127 7.14 6.76 8.14
CA ASP A 127 5.88 6.08 8.45
C ASP A 127 4.70 6.62 7.63
N TRP A 128 3.80 5.72 7.25
CA TRP A 128 2.58 5.97 6.50
C TRP A 128 1.35 5.61 7.35
N PHE A 129 0.30 6.43 7.27
CA PHE A 129 -1.01 6.13 7.85
C PHE A 129 -2.07 6.14 6.75
N LYS A 130 -3.05 5.23 6.83
CA LYS A 130 -4.16 5.17 5.88
C LYS A 130 -5.21 6.22 6.27
N ILE A 131 -5.72 7.00 5.31
CA ILE A 131 -6.77 8.01 5.51
C ILE A 131 -8.07 7.72 4.76
N HIS A 132 -8.04 6.81 3.78
CA HIS A 132 -9.22 6.42 3.01
C HIS A 132 -9.11 4.97 2.56
N GLN A 133 -10.25 4.30 2.43
CA GLN A 133 -10.35 3.03 1.71
C GLN A 133 -11.71 2.85 1.05
N GLU A 134 -11.71 2.15 -0.07
CA GLU A 134 -12.89 1.69 -0.79
C GLU A 134 -12.80 0.19 -1.04
N GLY A 135 -13.94 -0.50 -1.03
CA GLY A 135 -14.02 -1.94 -1.29
C GLY A 135 -15.30 -2.27 -2.05
N LEU A 136 -15.99 -3.32 -1.59
CA LEU A 136 -17.32 -3.67 -2.08
C LEU A 136 -18.37 -2.71 -1.50
N CYS A 137 -19.30 -2.22 -2.33
CA CYS A 137 -20.44 -1.42 -1.86
C CYS A 137 -21.70 -1.52 -2.73
N SER A 138 -21.76 -2.47 -3.67
CA SER A 138 -23.01 -2.84 -4.35
C SER A 138 -23.15 -4.36 -4.44
N ASP A 139 -24.38 -4.86 -4.56
CA ASP A 139 -24.67 -6.28 -4.80
C ASP A 139 -24.40 -6.72 -6.26
N GLY A 140 -23.64 -5.92 -7.02
CA GLY A 140 -23.18 -6.24 -8.36
C GLY A 140 -22.21 -7.41 -8.42
N GLU A 141 -21.70 -7.65 -9.63
CA GLU A 141 -20.74 -8.72 -9.91
C GLU A 141 -19.37 -8.41 -9.27
N LEU A 142 -18.79 -9.40 -8.57
CA LEU A 142 -17.45 -9.28 -7.97
C LEU A 142 -16.34 -9.10 -9.01
N THR A 143 -16.58 -9.48 -10.25
CA THR A 143 -15.70 -9.23 -11.40
C THR A 143 -15.79 -7.81 -11.96
N SER A 144 -16.78 -7.01 -11.53
CA SER A 144 -17.02 -5.67 -12.05
C SER A 144 -17.67 -4.72 -11.02
N THR A 145 -18.98 -4.56 -11.10
CA THR A 145 -19.79 -3.48 -10.51
C THR A 145 -19.98 -3.55 -8.98
N ALA A 146 -19.54 -4.62 -8.31
CA ALA A 146 -19.60 -4.72 -6.86
C ALA A 146 -18.69 -3.72 -6.13
N TRP A 147 -17.59 -3.31 -6.77
CA TRP A 147 -16.55 -2.46 -6.20
C TRP A 147 -16.88 -0.97 -6.35
N CYS A 148 -16.67 -0.18 -5.31
CA CYS A 148 -16.92 1.27 -5.34
C CYS A 148 -16.02 2.02 -6.33
N THR A 149 -14.89 1.42 -6.69
CA THR A 149 -13.90 1.93 -7.63
C THR A 149 -14.33 1.79 -9.08
N TRP A 150 -15.25 0.85 -9.37
CA TRP A 150 -15.60 0.46 -10.72
C TRP A 150 -16.10 1.65 -11.56
N ASP A 151 -15.50 1.83 -12.73
CA ASP A 151 -15.76 2.92 -13.68
C ASP A 151 -15.58 4.36 -13.14
N LYS A 152 -14.97 4.55 -11.96
CA LYS A 152 -14.50 5.88 -11.53
C LYS A 152 -13.23 6.27 -12.29
N ASP A 153 -13.10 7.57 -12.59
CA ASP A 153 -11.86 8.16 -13.14
C ASP A 153 -10.85 8.59 -12.05
N ARG A 154 -11.22 8.51 -10.76
CA ARG A 154 -10.41 9.01 -9.63
C ARG A 154 -10.71 8.30 -8.32
N ILE A 155 -9.74 8.34 -7.40
CA ILE A 155 -9.93 7.99 -5.98
C ILE A 155 -10.11 9.30 -5.21
N SER A 156 -11.31 9.55 -4.67
CA SER A 156 -11.65 10.77 -3.93
C SER A 156 -11.57 10.53 -2.42
N PHE A 157 -10.92 11.45 -1.69
CA PHE A 157 -10.68 11.33 -0.25
C PHE A 157 -10.59 12.72 0.41
N GLN A 158 -10.93 12.81 1.69
CA GLN A 158 -10.80 14.05 2.46
C GLN A 158 -9.52 14.01 3.30
N ILE A 159 -8.80 15.13 3.43
CA ILE A 159 -7.74 15.26 4.44
C ILE A 159 -8.41 15.32 5.83
N PRO A 160 -8.10 14.41 6.78
CA PRO A 160 -8.72 14.43 8.11
C PRO A 160 -8.55 15.79 8.79
N THR A 161 -9.60 16.26 9.48
CA THR A 161 -9.65 17.62 10.05
C THR A 161 -8.60 17.89 11.13
N ASP A 162 -8.13 16.83 11.81
CA ASP A 162 -7.06 16.91 12.81
C ASP A 162 -5.65 16.73 12.25
N THR A 163 -5.47 16.62 10.92
CA THR A 163 -4.16 16.38 10.29
C THR A 163 -3.16 17.47 10.68
N PRO A 164 -2.02 17.12 11.30
CA PRO A 164 -1.05 18.13 11.73
C PRO A 164 -0.44 18.89 10.56
N ALA A 165 -0.18 20.18 10.73
CA ALA A 165 0.42 21.00 9.69
C ALA A 165 1.84 20.51 9.29
N GLY A 166 2.21 20.71 8.03
CA GLY A 166 3.48 20.30 7.43
C GLY A 166 3.30 19.68 6.04
N GLN A 167 4.41 19.27 5.43
CA GLN A 167 4.40 18.68 4.09
C GLN A 167 4.26 17.16 4.13
N TYR A 168 3.53 16.59 3.15
CA TYR A 168 3.20 15.18 3.09
C TYR A 168 3.28 14.64 1.67
N LEU A 169 3.69 13.37 1.56
CA LEU A 169 3.33 12.55 0.41
C LEU A 169 1.94 11.94 0.63
N VAL A 170 1.14 11.92 -0.44
CA VAL A 170 -0.19 11.30 -0.46
C VAL A 170 -0.20 10.21 -1.52
N ARG A 171 -0.16 8.95 -1.10
CA ARG A 171 -0.14 7.77 -1.96
C ARG A 171 -1.57 7.28 -2.16
N ALA A 172 -2.13 7.47 -3.35
CA ALA A 172 -3.39 6.82 -3.73
C ALA A 172 -3.07 5.55 -4.53
N GLU A 173 -3.84 4.49 -4.30
CA GLU A 173 -3.66 3.19 -4.91
C GLU A 173 -5.00 2.55 -5.25
N HIS A 174 -5.07 1.91 -6.42
CA HIS A 174 -6.09 0.94 -6.79
C HIS A 174 -5.44 -0.42 -7.03
N VAL A 175 -6.05 -1.51 -6.56
CA VAL A 175 -5.48 -2.86 -6.68
C VAL A 175 -6.40 -3.78 -7.49
N GLY A 176 -6.03 -4.10 -8.73
CA GLY A 176 -6.78 -5.03 -9.57
C GLY A 176 -6.67 -6.48 -9.08
N LEU A 177 -7.80 -7.09 -8.73
CA LEU A 177 -7.88 -8.43 -8.13
C LEU A 177 -8.26 -9.55 -9.12
N HIS A 178 -8.41 -9.23 -10.41
CA HIS A 178 -8.80 -10.23 -11.43
C HIS A 178 -7.80 -11.40 -11.56
N GLY A 179 -6.52 -11.20 -11.20
CA GLY A 179 -5.48 -12.23 -11.06
C GLY A 179 -5.12 -12.60 -9.61
N ALA A 180 -5.75 -11.99 -8.60
CA ALA A 180 -5.33 -12.12 -7.19
C ALA A 180 -5.38 -13.56 -6.69
N HIS A 181 -6.44 -14.33 -6.96
CA HIS A 181 -6.53 -15.77 -6.66
C HIS A 181 -5.35 -16.65 -7.13
N ALA A 182 -4.56 -16.17 -8.09
CA ALA A 182 -3.35 -16.82 -8.58
C ALA A 182 -2.05 -16.19 -8.05
N GLY A 183 -2.11 -15.24 -7.10
CA GLY A 183 -0.99 -14.44 -6.61
C GLY A 183 -0.54 -13.35 -7.60
N GLU A 184 -1.42 -12.89 -8.49
CA GLU A 184 -1.11 -11.91 -9.56
C GLU A 184 -1.92 -10.60 -9.43
N ALA A 185 -2.20 -10.17 -8.20
CA ALA A 185 -2.81 -8.86 -7.92
C ALA A 185 -1.98 -7.71 -8.53
N GLU A 186 -2.69 -6.71 -9.05
CA GLU A 186 -2.12 -5.62 -9.84
C GLU A 186 -2.21 -4.28 -9.13
N PHE A 187 -1.08 -3.74 -8.68
CA PHE A 187 -1.03 -2.50 -7.91
C PHE A 187 -0.76 -1.29 -8.81
N PHE A 188 -1.71 -0.35 -8.84
CA PHE A 188 -1.63 0.93 -9.56
C PHE A 188 -1.64 2.09 -8.57
N TYR A 189 -0.56 2.86 -8.50
CA TYR A 189 -0.39 3.88 -7.47
C TYR A 189 0.53 5.02 -7.95
N ALA A 190 0.36 6.19 -7.34
CA ALA A 190 1.23 7.34 -7.47
C ALA A 190 1.22 8.18 -6.17
N CYS A 191 2.22 9.03 -6.00
CA CYS A 191 2.30 9.98 -4.88
C CYS A 191 2.01 11.42 -5.32
N GLY A 192 1.02 12.05 -4.70
CA GLY A 192 0.85 13.49 -4.68
C GLY A 192 1.73 14.16 -3.61
N GLN A 193 2.03 15.45 -3.76
CA GLN A 193 2.73 16.26 -2.76
C GLN A 193 1.85 17.40 -2.28
N ILE A 194 1.64 17.50 -0.97
CA ILE A 194 0.83 18.56 -0.36
C ILE A 194 1.53 19.20 0.82
N GLU A 195 1.14 20.43 1.14
CA GLU A 195 1.39 21.08 2.42
C GLU A 195 0.06 21.30 3.12
N VAL A 196 -0.12 20.60 4.25
CA VAL A 196 -1.27 20.80 5.12
C VAL A 196 -0.99 22.02 5.98
N THR A 197 -1.86 23.02 5.86
CA THR A 197 -1.81 24.27 6.61
C THR A 197 -2.57 24.17 7.93
N GLY A 198 -2.64 25.26 8.70
CA GLY A 198 -3.43 25.33 9.93
C GLY A 198 -2.72 24.77 11.17
N ASN A 199 -3.50 24.19 12.10
CA ASN A 199 -3.04 23.83 13.44
C ASN A 199 -3.65 22.51 13.96
N GLY A 200 -3.91 21.54 13.07
CA GLY A 200 -4.36 20.20 13.46
C GLY A 200 -3.44 19.57 14.50
N ALA A 201 -4.04 18.93 15.51
CA ALA A 201 -3.33 18.38 16.68
C ALA A 201 -3.50 16.86 16.85
N GLY A 202 -3.94 16.19 15.79
CA GLY A 202 -4.10 14.73 15.77
C GLY A 202 -2.76 13.99 15.85
N VAL A 203 -2.83 12.71 16.19
CA VAL A 203 -1.67 11.80 16.17
C VAL A 203 -2.00 10.67 15.18
N PRO A 204 -1.55 10.78 13.92
CA PRO A 204 -1.89 9.81 12.88
C PRO A 204 -1.45 8.39 13.21
N GLY A 205 -2.30 7.43 12.89
CA GLY A 205 -2.04 6.01 13.10
C GLY A 205 -3.30 5.14 12.97
N PRO A 206 -3.17 3.79 12.90
CA PRO A 206 -1.91 3.04 13.02
C PRO A 206 -0.94 3.27 11.84
N LEU A 207 0.34 3.03 12.10
CA LEU A 207 1.44 3.32 11.18
C LEU A 207 1.95 2.04 10.50
N VAL A 208 2.32 2.16 9.23
CA VAL A 208 2.99 1.13 8.43
C VAL A 208 4.09 1.74 7.57
N GLN A 209 4.90 0.91 6.90
CA GLN A 209 5.96 1.36 5.99
C GLN A 209 5.83 0.66 4.62
N PHE A 210 6.19 1.37 3.56
CA PHE A 210 6.31 0.80 2.22
C PHE A 210 7.80 0.80 1.81
N PRO A 211 8.37 -0.32 1.32
CA PRO A 211 7.84 -1.69 1.41
C PRO A 211 7.71 -2.16 2.87
N GLY A 212 6.91 -3.20 3.10
CA GLY A 212 6.71 -3.82 4.42
C GLY A 212 5.24 -4.07 4.76
N ALA A 213 4.36 -3.11 4.45
CA ALA A 213 2.92 -3.18 4.74
C ALA A 213 2.21 -4.34 4.03
N TYR A 214 2.67 -4.73 2.83
CA TYR A 214 2.06 -5.79 2.02
C TYR A 214 3.06 -6.96 1.86
N GLN A 215 2.57 -8.19 2.01
CA GLN A 215 3.30 -9.44 1.81
C GLN A 215 2.64 -10.30 0.73
N PRO A 216 3.39 -11.16 -0.01
CA PRO A 216 2.83 -11.98 -1.08
C PRO A 216 1.68 -12.89 -0.63
N GLU A 217 1.70 -13.32 0.63
CA GLU A 217 0.74 -14.24 1.24
C GLU A 217 -0.48 -13.55 1.87
N ASP A 218 -0.58 -12.21 1.85
CA ASP A 218 -1.75 -11.52 2.43
C ASP A 218 -3.04 -11.96 1.70
N ALA A 219 -4.09 -12.22 2.48
CA ALA A 219 -5.38 -12.66 1.93
C ALA A 219 -5.99 -11.62 0.96
N SER A 220 -5.72 -10.32 1.17
CA SER A 220 -6.14 -9.21 0.29
C SER A 220 -5.66 -9.39 -1.15
N TRP A 221 -4.42 -9.87 -1.33
CA TRP A 221 -3.77 -10.01 -2.65
C TRP A 221 -3.95 -11.40 -3.25
N ASN A 222 -4.60 -12.30 -2.51
CA ASN A 222 -4.95 -13.66 -2.91
C ASN A 222 -6.48 -13.89 -3.02
N PHE A 223 -7.27 -12.81 -2.95
CA PHE A 223 -8.74 -12.86 -2.98
C PHE A 223 -9.32 -13.33 -4.33
N GLY A 224 -10.43 -14.08 -4.29
CA GLY A 224 -11.04 -14.71 -5.45
C GLY A 224 -12.31 -14.04 -5.97
N VAL A 225 -12.17 -13.07 -6.88
CA VAL A 225 -13.32 -12.33 -7.49
C VAL A 225 -14.28 -13.17 -8.35
N TYR A 226 -13.92 -14.42 -8.66
CA TYR A 226 -14.79 -15.37 -9.40
C TYR A 226 -15.60 -16.31 -8.49
N GLY A 227 -15.44 -16.17 -7.17
CA GLY A 227 -16.20 -16.93 -6.17
C GLY A 227 -17.54 -16.27 -5.82
N THR A 228 -18.15 -16.76 -4.74
CA THR A 228 -19.34 -16.17 -4.11
C THR A 228 -19.02 -15.48 -2.78
N ASP A 229 -17.76 -15.54 -2.34
CA ASP A 229 -17.29 -14.87 -1.13
C ASP A 229 -17.27 -13.35 -1.32
N ARG A 230 -17.78 -12.61 -0.34
CA ARG A 230 -17.90 -11.15 -0.34
C ARG A 230 -17.19 -10.51 0.86
N ASP A 231 -16.58 -11.31 1.74
CA ASP A 231 -15.86 -10.83 2.91
C ASP A 231 -14.41 -10.47 2.50
N PHE A 232 -14.27 -9.43 1.67
CA PHE A 232 -12.95 -8.98 1.22
C PHE A 232 -12.07 -8.58 2.43
N PRO A 233 -10.92 -9.26 2.66
CA PRO A 233 -10.06 -8.95 3.78
C PRO A 233 -9.32 -7.64 3.52
N MET A 234 -9.75 -6.56 4.17
CA MET A 234 -9.08 -5.27 4.09
C MET A 234 -7.66 -5.35 4.67
N PRO A 235 -6.62 -4.87 3.95
CA PRO A 235 -5.26 -4.86 4.46
C PRO A 235 -5.12 -3.84 5.59
N GLU A 236 -4.27 -4.14 6.57
CA GLU A 236 -3.88 -3.18 7.61
C GLU A 236 -3.05 -2.02 7.02
N PRO A 237 -2.98 -0.85 7.70
CA PRO A 237 -3.65 -0.50 8.94
C PRO A 237 -5.11 -0.09 8.70
N ALA A 238 -5.92 -0.08 9.76
CA ALA A 238 -7.21 0.62 9.76
C ALA A 238 -7.08 2.11 9.34
N VAL A 239 -8.17 2.70 8.84
CA VAL A 239 -8.23 4.12 8.45
C VAL A 239 -8.15 5.03 9.68
N TRP A 240 -7.19 5.96 9.67
CA TRP A 240 -7.14 7.08 10.59
C TRP A 240 -8.14 8.17 10.17
N THR A 241 -9.09 8.47 11.05
CA THR A 241 -10.18 9.44 10.79
C THR A 241 -10.01 10.78 11.52
N GLY A 242 -8.97 10.92 12.34
CA GLY A 242 -8.72 12.08 13.20
C GLY A 242 -8.33 11.68 14.62
N GLY A 243 -8.20 12.69 15.49
CA GLY A 243 -7.88 12.51 16.90
C GLY A 243 -6.48 11.97 17.20
N GLY A 244 -6.23 11.69 18.48
CA GLY A 244 -5.02 11.01 18.93
C GLY A 244 -5.18 9.49 18.84
N SER A 245 -4.26 8.81 18.16
CA SER A 245 -4.21 7.35 18.10
C SER A 245 -4.06 6.73 19.49
N SER A 246 -5.20 6.39 20.11
CA SER A 246 -5.23 5.46 21.23
C SER A 246 -4.89 4.09 20.69
N ALA A 247 -3.64 3.64 20.89
CA ALA A 247 -3.23 2.28 20.56
C ALA A 247 -4.26 1.31 21.18
N GLY A 248 -4.84 0.45 20.34
CA GLY A 248 -5.95 -0.41 20.71
C GLY A 248 -5.56 -1.38 21.83
N SER A 249 -5.80 -0.98 23.08
CA SER A 249 -5.91 -1.93 24.17
C SER A 249 -7.09 -2.84 23.85
N SER A 250 -6.82 -4.14 23.84
CA SER A 250 -7.81 -5.20 23.71
C SER A 250 -8.86 -5.06 24.82
N THR A 251 -9.93 -4.34 24.52
CA THR A 251 -11.10 -4.24 25.38
C THR A 251 -11.90 -5.51 25.19
N THR A 252 -11.61 -6.50 26.04
CA THR A 252 -12.49 -7.63 26.26
C THR A 252 -13.89 -7.11 26.59
N GLN A 253 -14.81 -7.33 25.65
CA GLN A 253 -16.21 -7.00 25.79
C GLN A 253 -16.77 -7.61 27.10
N PRO A 254 -17.33 -6.80 28.02
CA PRO A 254 -17.95 -7.36 29.21
C PRO A 254 -19.26 -8.05 28.84
N THR A 255 -19.31 -9.37 29.04
CA THR A 255 -20.52 -10.17 28.88
C THR A 255 -21.60 -9.71 29.87
N PRO A 256 -22.90 -9.61 29.49
CA PRO A 256 -23.95 -9.24 30.42
C PRO A 256 -24.11 -10.28 31.54
N ALA A 257 -23.86 -9.88 32.78
CA ALA A 257 -24.00 -10.76 33.94
C ALA A 257 -25.48 -10.96 34.30
N THR A 258 -26.01 -12.16 34.01
CA THR A 258 -27.35 -12.57 34.47
C THR A 258 -27.32 -12.77 35.99
N THR A 259 -28.24 -12.12 36.70
CA THR A 259 -28.31 -12.13 38.17
C THR A 259 -28.95 -13.43 38.68
N ALA A 260 -28.28 -14.12 39.61
CA ALA A 260 -28.84 -15.22 40.40
C ALA A 260 -28.54 -14.98 41.89
N PRO A 261 -29.43 -15.37 42.82
CA PRO A 261 -29.40 -14.87 44.19
C PRO A 261 -28.41 -15.59 45.12
N VAL A 262 -28.04 -14.86 46.17
CA VAL A 262 -27.10 -15.24 47.24
C VAL A 262 -27.67 -16.35 48.14
N SER A 263 -26.80 -17.23 48.64
CA SER A 263 -26.99 -17.89 49.93
C SER A 263 -25.66 -18.10 50.66
N SER A 264 -25.66 -17.67 51.92
CA SER A 264 -24.69 -17.89 52.99
C SER A 264 -24.51 -19.40 53.30
N GLU A 265 -23.52 -19.90 54.06
CA GLU A 265 -22.73 -19.27 55.14
C GLU A 265 -21.46 -20.08 55.54
N THR A 266 -20.49 -19.38 56.15
CA THR A 266 -19.44 -19.84 57.13
C THR A 266 -18.24 -20.74 56.76
N PRO A 267 -17.09 -20.61 57.48
CA PRO A 267 -15.78 -21.18 57.11
C PRO A 267 -15.19 -22.22 58.10
N VAL A 268 -14.14 -22.96 57.71
CA VAL A 268 -13.28 -23.76 58.63
C VAL A 268 -11.78 -23.63 58.28
N ALA A 269 -10.96 -23.68 59.33
CA ALA A 269 -9.60 -23.18 59.48
C ALA A 269 -8.41 -24.00 58.92
N SER A 270 -7.32 -23.25 58.64
CA SER A 270 -5.92 -23.43 59.06
C SER A 270 -5.08 -24.71 58.81
N GLY A 271 -3.85 -24.46 58.33
CA GLY A 271 -2.64 -25.29 58.51
C GLY A 271 -1.90 -25.56 57.19
N THR A 272 -0.56 -25.57 57.08
CA THR A 272 0.53 -25.20 58.00
C THR A 272 1.77 -24.86 57.14
N SER A 273 2.65 -23.97 57.59
CA SER A 273 3.92 -23.66 56.89
C SER A 273 4.96 -24.77 57.09
N VAL A 274 5.68 -25.13 56.02
CA VAL A 274 7.00 -25.78 56.14
C VAL A 274 7.96 -25.14 55.15
N THR A 275 9.11 -24.70 55.67
CA THR A 275 10.24 -24.16 54.92
C THR A 275 11.31 -25.24 54.84
N GLU A 276 11.91 -25.46 53.66
CA GLU A 276 13.27 -26.01 53.60
C GLU A 276 13.99 -25.60 52.31
N THR A 277 15.31 -25.50 52.39
CA THR A 277 16.18 -24.72 51.49
C THR A 277 17.13 -25.64 50.67
N PRO A 278 18.11 -25.15 49.87
CA PRO A 278 18.42 -25.77 48.58
C PRO A 278 19.50 -26.86 48.65
N VAL A 279 19.59 -27.66 47.58
CA VAL A 279 20.77 -28.49 47.28
C VAL A 279 21.31 -28.12 45.89
N SER A 280 22.61 -27.86 45.84
CA SER A 280 23.40 -27.64 44.63
C SER A 280 24.59 -28.60 44.65
N SER A 281 24.83 -29.33 43.57
CA SER A 281 26.13 -29.96 43.30
C SER A 281 26.33 -30.21 41.80
N GLN A 282 27.59 -30.25 41.38
CA GLN A 282 28.07 -29.91 40.04
C GLN A 282 29.01 -31.00 39.47
N THR A 283 28.82 -31.38 38.18
CA THR A 283 29.87 -31.84 37.22
C THR A 283 30.77 -33.04 37.64
N PRO A 284 31.76 -33.54 36.85
CA PRO A 284 32.07 -33.34 35.42
C PRO A 284 32.27 -34.66 34.62
N ILE A 285 32.68 -34.56 33.34
CA ILE A 285 33.91 -35.19 32.75
C ILE A 285 34.09 -34.73 31.28
N ALA A 286 35.35 -34.64 30.82
CA ALA A 286 35.75 -34.20 29.47
C ALA A 286 37.04 -34.91 28.99
N GLY A 287 37.38 -34.76 27.69
CA GLY A 287 38.63 -35.22 27.03
C GLY A 287 38.52 -36.61 26.35
N GLY A 288 39.18 -36.96 25.24
CA GLY A 288 40.13 -36.31 24.30
C GLY A 288 40.31 -37.23 23.05
N ASN A 289 41.22 -37.08 22.07
CA ASN A 289 42.24 -36.07 21.74
C ASN A 289 42.64 -36.24 20.23
N ASP A 290 43.01 -35.17 19.51
CA ASP A 290 44.36 -34.89 18.92
C ASP A 290 44.82 -35.80 17.74
N THR A 291 45.20 -35.30 16.55
CA THR A 291 46.44 -34.55 16.26
C THR A 291 46.50 -34.02 14.81
N GLY A 292 47.33 -33.00 14.54
CA GLY A 292 48.02 -32.83 13.23
C GLY A 292 47.84 -31.52 12.46
N LYS A 293 48.95 -30.83 12.15
CA LYS A 293 49.07 -29.56 11.39
C LYS A 293 50.40 -29.57 10.58
N PRO A 294 50.80 -28.48 9.88
CA PRO A 294 50.41 -27.97 8.56
C PRO A 294 51.36 -28.36 7.41
N SER A 295 51.05 -27.95 6.18
CA SER A 295 52.04 -27.78 5.09
C SER A 295 51.74 -26.55 4.22
N LYS A 296 52.80 -25.82 3.80
CA LYS A 296 52.76 -24.77 2.77
C LYS A 296 53.58 -25.26 1.56
N CYS A 297 53.13 -25.02 0.33
CA CYS A 297 54.06 -24.92 -0.80
C CYS A 297 53.56 -24.07 -1.98
N SER A 298 54.53 -23.49 -2.69
CA SER A 298 54.43 -22.30 -3.53
C SER A 298 53.81 -22.43 -4.93
N ALA A 299 53.15 -21.34 -5.35
CA ALA A 299 53.28 -20.62 -6.62
C ALA A 299 53.41 -21.36 -7.98
N LYS A 300 52.59 -20.91 -8.95
CA LYS A 300 53.09 -20.58 -10.30
C LYS A 300 52.33 -19.40 -10.93
N LYS A 301 53.09 -18.50 -11.57
CA LYS A 301 52.57 -17.36 -12.36
C LYS A 301 52.07 -17.88 -13.72
N HIS A 302 51.05 -17.23 -14.30
CA HIS A 302 51.15 -16.78 -15.70
C HIS A 302 50.49 -15.42 -15.88
N ARG A 303 51.09 -14.59 -16.74
CA ARG A 303 50.77 -13.17 -16.97
C ARG A 303 50.89 -12.89 -18.46
N ARG A 304 49.84 -12.32 -19.07
CA ARG A 304 49.76 -11.58 -20.35
C ARG A 304 48.28 -11.14 -20.45
N ARG A 305 47.91 -9.83 -20.44
CA ARG A 305 48.15 -8.77 -21.44
C ARG A 305 47.95 -9.27 -22.88
N ALA A 306 47.26 -8.59 -23.78
CA ALA A 306 46.28 -7.49 -23.73
C ALA A 306 45.86 -7.26 -25.20
N HIS A 307 44.66 -6.74 -25.49
CA HIS A 307 44.52 -5.86 -26.65
C HIS A 307 43.36 -4.88 -26.49
N VAL A 308 43.64 -3.65 -26.91
CA VAL A 308 42.69 -2.57 -27.15
C VAL A 308 42.35 -2.59 -28.63
N HIS A 309 41.08 -2.44 -28.95
CA HIS A 309 40.58 -1.69 -30.10
C HIS A 309 39.23 -1.07 -29.74
#